data_AF-K8P0B3-F1
#
_entry.id   AF-K8P0B3-F1
#
_cell.length_a   1.000
_cell.length_b   1.000
_cell.length_c   1.000
_cell.angle_alpha   90.00
_cell.angle_beta   90.00
_cell.angle_gamma   90.00
#
_symmetry.space_group_name_H-M   'P 1'
#
loop_
_entity.id
_entity.type
_entity.pdbx_description
1 polymer ?
#
loop_
_entity_poly.entity_id
_entity_poly.type
_entity_poly.pdbx_seq_one_letter_code
_entity_poly.pdbx_strand_id
1 'polypeptide(L)'
;MPERGLRDSEDHEPPCVTECRGGGRLATDKGQSSVNGAGKRSLQSAPLLRFWGGGGRGRRTVVQENLMPRDRQRVCLQDGLNLDLNRLMRRGLVQRGRYSAPVGIKWTHSYWGEIASGTISADLSGHQGWLEIRLRNLCQTIALASERRHFGGVQWYFVCPVQNRFASVLWKPPGATRFCSRQTWRRQLAYQSQFSDATGRAHLGQAKVKAHLIGNLDPEEWDLPPKPKWMRWKTYDRHVARYDHYGDILDHGCVALVAKWLGK
;
A
#
# COMPACT_ATOMS: atom_id res chain seq x y z
N MET A 1 -35.15 59.58 -21.03
CA MET A 1 -33.94 59.68 -21.87
C MET A 1 -32.85 58.85 -21.20
N PRO A 2 -32.09 58.06 -21.99
CA PRO A 2 -31.95 56.60 -21.92
C PRO A 2 -30.61 56.17 -21.26
N GLU A 3 -30.27 54.91 -20.99
CA GLU A 3 -30.01 53.75 -21.88
C GLU A 3 -30.21 52.44 -21.08
N ARG A 4 -30.89 51.38 -21.54
CA ARG A 4 -30.61 50.42 -22.64
C ARG A 4 -29.26 49.67 -22.54
N GLY A 5 -29.36 48.40 -22.17
CA GLY A 5 -28.46 47.30 -22.60
C GLY A 5 -29.19 45.98 -22.32
N LEU A 6 -29.90 45.41 -23.31
CA LEU A 6 -29.49 44.23 -24.10
C LEU A 6 -29.04 43.05 -23.20
N ARG A 7 -29.90 42.05 -22.96
CA ARG A 7 -30.03 40.81 -23.77
C ARG A 7 -28.66 40.19 -24.07
N ASP A 8 -28.42 39.01 -23.51
CA ASP A 8 -28.20 37.81 -24.32
C ASP A 8 -28.50 36.56 -23.50
N SER A 9 -29.64 35.97 -23.84
CA SER A 9 -30.00 34.58 -23.62
C SER A 9 -29.42 33.79 -24.79
N GLU A 10 -28.43 32.94 -24.53
CA GLU A 10 -28.08 31.85 -25.43
C GLU A 10 -27.97 30.55 -24.63
N ASP A 11 -28.96 29.70 -24.87
CA ASP A 11 -28.92 28.27 -24.70
C ASP A 11 -27.74 27.69 -25.50
N HIS A 12 -26.87 26.93 -24.85
CA HIS A 12 -26.18 25.83 -25.52
C HIS A 12 -25.91 24.67 -24.56
N GLU A 13 -26.62 23.59 -24.84
CA GLU A 13 -26.50 22.27 -24.27
C GLU A 13 -25.08 21.65 -24.40
N PRO A 14 -24.78 20.65 -23.56
CA PRO A 14 -23.49 19.96 -23.54
C PRO A 14 -23.37 18.92 -24.65
N PRO A 15 -22.14 18.63 -25.11
CA PRO A 15 -21.85 17.30 -25.62
C PRO A 15 -20.64 16.68 -24.90
N CYS A 16 -20.83 15.50 -24.32
CA CYS A 16 -20.21 14.27 -24.84
C CYS A 16 -20.58 13.10 -23.92
N VAL A 17 -21.70 12.45 -24.25
CA VAL A 17 -22.04 11.11 -23.76
C VAL A 17 -21.29 10.15 -24.67
N THR A 18 -20.25 9.47 -24.17
CA THR A 18 -19.69 8.32 -24.89
C THR A 18 -20.38 7.07 -24.37
N GLU A 19 -21.41 6.65 -25.10
CA GLU A 19 -21.96 5.30 -25.03
C GLU A 19 -20.87 4.28 -25.38
N CYS A 20 -20.61 3.35 -24.47
CA CYS A 20 -20.02 2.06 -24.80
C CYS A 20 -21.06 0.97 -24.50
N ARG A 21 -22.02 0.82 -25.41
CA ARG A 21 -22.85 -0.38 -25.52
C ARG A 21 -22.03 -1.46 -26.24
N GLY A 22 -21.81 -2.59 -25.59
CA GLY A 22 -21.23 -3.79 -26.20
C GLY A 22 -21.83 -5.02 -25.51
N GLY A 23 -22.88 -5.57 -26.11
CA GLY A 23 -23.63 -6.70 -25.58
C GLY A 23 -22.95 -8.05 -25.77
N GLY A 24 -23.31 -8.97 -24.87
CA GLY A 24 -23.73 -10.33 -25.17
C GLY A 24 -22.71 -11.30 -25.75
N ARG A 25 -22.37 -12.32 -24.94
CA ARG A 25 -22.81 -13.69 -25.24
C ARG A 25 -22.64 -14.63 -24.05
N LEU A 26 -23.76 -15.24 -23.67
CA LEU A 26 -23.82 -16.47 -22.88
C LEU A 26 -23.21 -17.61 -23.69
N ALA A 27 -22.39 -18.43 -23.04
CA ALA A 27 -22.11 -19.79 -23.46
C ALA A 27 -22.34 -20.71 -22.25
N THR A 28 -23.52 -21.32 -22.24
CA THR A 28 -23.78 -22.57 -21.56
C THR A 28 -23.10 -23.69 -22.34
N ASP A 29 -22.35 -24.57 -21.67
CA ASP A 29 -22.33 -25.97 -22.11
C ASP A 29 -22.15 -26.94 -20.94
N LYS A 30 -22.89 -28.03 -21.04
CA LYS A 30 -22.97 -29.15 -20.12
C LYS A 30 -22.03 -30.25 -20.61
N GLY A 31 -21.38 -30.94 -19.67
CA GLY A 31 -21.42 -32.40 -19.64
C GLY A 31 -20.21 -33.18 -20.17
N GLN A 32 -20.06 -34.35 -19.53
CA GLN A 32 -19.24 -35.54 -19.82
C GLN A 32 -17.88 -35.57 -19.09
N SER A 33 -17.72 -36.27 -17.97
CA SER A 33 -17.71 -37.73 -17.75
C SER A 33 -16.60 -38.47 -18.52
N SER A 34 -15.56 -38.92 -17.80
CA SER A 34 -14.93 -40.21 -18.07
C SER A 34 -14.14 -40.71 -16.85
N VAL A 35 -14.20 -42.01 -16.68
CA VAL A 35 -13.75 -42.89 -15.61
C VAL A 35 -12.44 -43.58 -16.03
N ASN A 36 -11.85 -44.33 -15.09
CA ASN A 36 -10.73 -45.27 -15.21
C ASN A 36 -9.36 -44.67 -14.85
N GLY A 37 -8.49 -45.32 -14.09
CA GLY A 37 -8.48 -46.68 -13.55
C GLY A 37 -7.18 -46.89 -12.77
N ALA A 38 -7.23 -47.81 -11.81
CA ALA A 38 -6.14 -48.19 -10.93
C ALA A 38 -4.98 -48.89 -11.66
N GLY A 39 -3.75 -48.73 -11.14
CA GLY A 39 -2.58 -49.50 -11.57
C GLY A 39 -1.45 -49.43 -10.55
N LYS A 40 -1.42 -50.42 -9.64
CA LYS A 40 -0.33 -50.69 -8.68
C LYS A 40 0.87 -51.37 -9.38
N ARG A 41 1.98 -51.42 -8.63
CA ARG A 41 3.21 -52.26 -8.72
C ARG A 41 4.38 -51.56 -9.42
N SER A 42 5.64 -51.72 -9.03
CA SER A 42 6.33 -52.26 -7.84
C SER A 42 7.82 -52.09 -8.10
N LEU A 43 8.56 -51.74 -7.05
CA LEU A 43 9.89 -52.24 -6.68
C LEU A 43 10.88 -52.60 -7.81
N GLN A 44 12.03 -51.92 -7.81
CA GLN A 44 13.32 -52.61 -7.76
C GLN A 44 14.43 -51.69 -7.24
N SER A 45 15.33 -52.34 -6.54
CA SER A 45 16.34 -51.88 -5.59
C SER A 45 17.71 -51.66 -6.24
N ALA A 46 18.43 -50.65 -5.73
CA ALA A 46 19.87 -50.53 -5.38
C ALA A 46 20.92 -51.43 -6.10
N PRO A 47 22.17 -50.94 -6.34
CA PRO A 47 23.10 -50.73 -5.22
C PRO A 47 24.10 -49.55 -5.32
N LEU A 48 24.73 -49.30 -4.16
CA LEU A 48 25.85 -48.42 -3.87
C LEU A 48 27.11 -48.68 -4.72
N LEU A 49 27.86 -47.61 -5.00
CA LEU A 49 29.32 -47.62 -4.84
C LEU A 49 29.86 -46.21 -4.58
N ARG A 50 30.69 -46.13 -3.53
CA ARG A 50 31.46 -44.96 -3.10
C ARG A 50 32.56 -44.68 -4.11
N PHE A 51 32.84 -43.41 -4.40
CA PHE A 51 34.18 -42.97 -4.77
C PHE A 51 34.47 -41.60 -4.16
N TRP A 52 35.44 -41.59 -3.24
CA TRP A 52 36.14 -40.39 -2.78
C TRP A 52 37.17 -40.01 -3.83
N GLY A 53 37.21 -38.74 -4.23
CA GLY A 53 38.25 -38.19 -5.08
C GLY A 53 38.22 -36.67 -4.98
N GLY A 54 39.10 -36.11 -4.15
CA GLY A 54 39.31 -34.68 -4.01
C GLY A 54 40.01 -34.06 -5.22
N GLY A 55 39.78 -32.78 -5.45
CA GLY A 55 40.58 -31.99 -6.39
C GLY A 55 39.95 -30.65 -6.75
N GLY A 56 40.58 -29.55 -6.31
CA GLY A 56 40.51 -28.27 -6.99
C GLY A 56 39.35 -27.34 -6.66
N ARG A 57 39.46 -26.60 -5.54
CA ARG A 57 38.75 -25.33 -5.35
C ARG A 57 39.31 -24.28 -6.32
N GLY A 58 38.85 -24.34 -7.58
CA GLY A 58 38.99 -23.24 -8.53
C GLY A 58 38.11 -22.08 -8.09
N ARG A 59 38.71 -21.12 -7.38
CA ARG A 59 38.10 -19.83 -7.04
C ARG A 59 37.85 -19.09 -8.36
N ARG A 60 36.66 -19.28 -8.96
CA ARG A 60 36.15 -18.36 -9.97
C ARG A 60 35.92 -17.03 -9.26
N THR A 61 36.87 -16.11 -9.41
CA THR A 61 36.64 -14.68 -9.25
C THR A 61 35.62 -14.28 -10.31
N VAL A 62 34.33 -14.41 -9.95
CA VAL A 62 33.28 -13.67 -10.65
C VAL A 62 33.64 -12.22 -10.42
N VAL A 63 34.06 -11.54 -11.49
CA VAL A 63 34.17 -10.09 -11.54
C VAL A 63 32.81 -9.58 -11.11
N GLN A 64 32.74 -9.13 -9.86
CA GLN A 64 31.54 -8.57 -9.27
C GLN A 64 31.42 -7.20 -9.94
N GLU A 65 30.81 -7.17 -11.12
CA GLU A 65 30.32 -5.93 -11.72
C GLU A 65 29.65 -5.13 -10.61
N ASN A 66 29.93 -3.83 -10.55
CA ASN A 66 29.37 -2.85 -9.62
C ASN A 66 27.83 -2.77 -9.72
N LEU A 67 27.15 -3.87 -9.39
CA LEU A 67 25.72 -3.96 -9.24
C LEU A 67 25.42 -3.25 -7.92
N MET A 68 24.97 -2.01 -8.05
CA MET A 68 24.35 -1.24 -6.98
C MET A 68 23.51 -2.19 -6.09
N PRO A 69 23.64 -2.12 -4.75
CA PRO A 69 22.84 -2.95 -3.85
C PRO A 69 21.36 -2.87 -4.22
N ARG A 70 20.64 -4.01 -4.21
CA ARG A 70 19.24 -4.12 -4.69
C ARG A 70 18.28 -3.11 -4.05
N ASP A 71 18.61 -2.61 -2.86
CA ASP A 71 17.85 -1.59 -2.14
C ASP A 71 17.93 -0.20 -2.79
N ARG A 72 18.86 0.04 -3.73
CA ARG A 72 18.95 1.33 -4.45
C ARG A 72 18.13 1.40 -5.74
N GLN A 73 17.52 0.30 -6.17
CA GLN A 73 16.70 0.25 -7.40
C GLN A 73 15.19 0.31 -7.14
N ARG A 74 14.74 0.18 -5.88
CA ARG A 74 13.33 0.15 -5.53
C ARG A 74 12.87 1.49 -4.98
N VAL A 75 11.67 1.90 -5.35
CA VAL A 75 11.04 3.10 -4.79
C VAL A 75 10.30 2.71 -3.50
N CYS A 76 10.39 3.56 -2.49
CA CYS A 76 9.66 3.35 -1.25
C CYS A 76 8.16 3.57 -1.50
N LEU A 77 7.35 2.60 -1.07
CA LEU A 77 5.90 2.63 -1.25
C LEU A 77 5.24 3.82 -0.54
N GLN A 78 5.80 4.21 0.62
CA GLN A 78 5.33 5.30 1.44
C GLN A 78 5.61 6.69 0.85
N ASP A 79 6.58 6.80 -0.05
CA ASP A 79 6.91 8.06 -0.73
C ASP A 79 5.93 8.37 -1.88
N GLY A 80 5.09 7.39 -2.26
CA GLY A 80 4.05 7.53 -3.26
C GLY A 80 2.70 7.97 -2.69
N LEU A 81 1.81 8.37 -3.60
CA LEU A 81 0.42 8.64 -3.24
C LEU A 81 -0.32 7.33 -2.99
N ASN A 82 -1.21 7.32 -2.01
CA ASN A 82 -2.05 6.16 -1.70
C ASN A 82 -3.54 6.51 -1.60
N LEU A 83 -4.37 5.56 -1.97
CA LEU A 83 -5.81 5.59 -1.80
C LEU A 83 -6.21 4.41 -0.94
N ASP A 84 -6.60 4.66 0.29
CA ASP A 84 -7.14 3.64 1.21
C ASP A 84 -8.65 3.86 1.37
N LEU A 85 -9.45 2.94 0.82
CA LEU A 85 -10.90 3.06 0.79
C LEU A 85 -11.50 3.13 2.20
N ASN A 86 -10.94 2.38 3.15
CA ASN A 86 -11.41 2.40 4.53
C ASN A 86 -11.08 3.72 5.23
N ARG A 87 -9.95 4.33 4.88
CA ARG A 87 -9.59 5.66 5.39
C ARG A 87 -10.48 6.75 4.79
N LEU A 88 -10.78 6.67 3.50
CA LEU A 88 -11.69 7.60 2.82
C LEU A 88 -13.10 7.53 3.42
N MET A 89 -13.62 6.31 3.64
CA MET A 89 -14.92 6.10 4.29
C MET A 89 -14.95 6.64 5.72
N ARG A 90 -13.91 6.36 6.52
CA ARG A 90 -13.81 6.87 7.91
C ARG A 90 -13.73 8.39 7.99
N ARG A 91 -13.16 9.05 6.98
CA ARG A 91 -13.10 10.52 6.88
C ARG A 91 -14.37 11.13 6.29
N GLY A 92 -15.36 10.33 5.92
CA GLY A 92 -16.61 10.81 5.31
C GLY A 92 -16.46 11.32 3.87
N LEU A 93 -15.28 11.16 3.25
CA LEU A 93 -15.00 11.59 1.87
C LEU A 93 -15.70 10.70 0.83
N VAL A 94 -16.00 9.46 1.22
CA VAL A 94 -16.72 8.47 0.42
C VAL A 94 -17.75 7.83 1.32
N GLN A 95 -19.01 7.78 0.89
CA GLN A 95 -20.11 7.25 1.69
C GLN A 95 -20.76 6.04 1.01
N ARG A 96 -21.08 5.01 1.79
CA ARG A 96 -21.76 3.80 1.29
C ARG A 96 -23.23 4.10 1.00
N GLY A 97 -23.79 3.46 -0.04
CA GLY A 97 -25.20 3.57 -0.39
C GLY A 97 -25.60 4.88 -1.07
N ARG A 98 -24.64 5.74 -1.43
CA ARG A 98 -24.92 7.02 -2.08
C ARG A 98 -23.78 7.50 -2.97
N TYR A 99 -24.12 8.45 -3.82
CA TYR A 99 -23.17 9.30 -4.50
C TYR A 99 -22.49 10.26 -3.51
N SER A 100 -21.18 10.40 -3.66
CA SER A 100 -20.30 11.34 -2.98
C SER A 100 -19.82 12.35 -4.01
N ALA A 101 -20.24 13.61 -3.84
CA ALA A 101 -19.83 14.73 -4.68
C ALA A 101 -18.29 14.91 -4.67
N PRO A 102 -17.71 15.64 -5.64
CA PRO A 102 -16.29 15.92 -5.63
C PRO A 102 -15.84 16.61 -4.35
N VAL A 103 -14.97 15.96 -3.57
CA VAL A 103 -14.36 16.50 -2.34
C VAL A 103 -12.85 16.57 -2.48
N GLY A 104 -12.25 17.63 -1.94
CA GLY A 104 -10.80 17.81 -1.90
C GLY A 104 -10.10 16.76 -1.03
N ILE A 105 -9.00 16.20 -1.54
CA ILE A 105 -8.12 15.31 -0.81
C ILE A 105 -6.69 15.86 -0.87
N LYS A 106 -5.98 15.73 0.25
CA LYS A 106 -4.59 16.17 0.40
C LYS A 106 -3.73 15.01 0.92
N TRP A 107 -2.55 14.86 0.33
CA TRP A 107 -1.49 14.01 0.84
C TRP A 107 -0.42 14.89 1.46
N THR A 108 -0.16 14.70 2.75
CA THR A 108 0.83 15.47 3.50
C THR A 108 1.93 14.55 4.01
N HIS A 109 3.17 15.04 3.93
CA HIS A 109 4.33 14.48 4.61
C HIS A 109 4.62 15.32 5.86
N SER A 110 5.09 14.71 6.94
CA SER A 110 5.41 15.42 8.18
C SER A 110 6.52 16.46 8.00
N TYR A 111 7.56 16.13 7.21
CA TYR A 111 8.73 16.99 7.01
C TYR A 111 8.61 18.09 5.93
N TRP A 112 7.99 17.80 4.78
CA TRP A 112 7.98 18.72 3.62
C TRP A 112 6.59 19.30 3.31
N GLY A 113 5.58 18.98 4.11
CA GLY A 113 4.23 19.51 3.95
C GLY A 113 3.41 18.79 2.86
N GLU A 114 2.62 19.55 2.11
CA GLU A 114 1.69 19.01 1.10
C GLU A 114 2.44 18.41 -0.11
N ILE A 115 2.30 17.10 -0.32
CA ILE A 115 2.92 16.35 -1.43
C ILE A 115 2.07 16.51 -2.70
N ALA A 116 0.77 16.39 -2.54
CA ALA A 116 -0.19 16.51 -3.63
C ALA A 116 -1.57 16.86 -3.07
N SER A 117 -2.37 17.49 -3.90
CA SER A 117 -3.80 17.66 -3.71
C SER A 117 -4.56 17.28 -4.97
N GLY A 118 -5.82 16.95 -4.77
CA GLY A 118 -6.75 16.66 -5.85
C GLY A 118 -8.18 16.62 -5.35
N THR A 119 -9.06 16.17 -6.21
CA THR A 119 -10.46 15.92 -5.89
C THR A 119 -10.79 14.45 -6.12
N ILE A 120 -11.70 13.94 -5.29
CA ILE A 120 -12.25 12.61 -5.44
C ILE A 120 -13.77 12.69 -5.44
N SER A 121 -14.40 11.93 -6.32
CA SER A 121 -15.84 11.69 -6.33
C SER A 121 -16.06 10.19 -6.40
N ALA A 122 -17.17 9.71 -5.86
CA ALA A 122 -17.42 8.27 -5.83
C ALA A 122 -18.91 7.97 -5.79
N ASP A 123 -19.30 6.88 -6.44
CA ASP A 123 -20.65 6.32 -6.34
C ASP A 123 -20.58 4.91 -5.76
N LEU A 124 -21.22 4.73 -4.59
CA LEU A 124 -21.34 3.45 -3.90
C LEU A 124 -22.83 3.13 -3.63
N SER A 125 -23.74 3.60 -4.46
CA SER A 125 -25.20 3.37 -4.32
C SER A 125 -25.59 1.89 -4.46
N GLY A 126 -24.89 1.11 -5.28
CA GLY A 126 -25.17 -0.30 -5.54
C GLY A 126 -24.22 -1.30 -4.86
N HIS A 127 -24.10 -2.50 -5.44
CA HIS A 127 -23.08 -3.52 -5.07
C HIS A 127 -21.78 -3.38 -5.86
N GLN A 128 -21.82 -2.58 -6.92
CA GLN A 128 -20.70 -2.12 -7.70
C GLN A 128 -20.77 -0.61 -7.76
N GLY A 129 -19.63 0.02 -7.99
CA GLY A 129 -19.51 1.46 -7.98
C GLY A 129 -18.24 1.91 -8.65
N TRP A 130 -17.94 3.19 -8.52
CA TRP A 130 -16.71 3.76 -9.04
C TRP A 130 -16.21 4.87 -8.12
N LEU A 131 -14.90 5.10 -8.18
CA LEU A 131 -14.24 6.25 -7.59
C LEU A 131 -13.43 6.93 -8.68
N GLU A 132 -13.69 8.21 -8.90
CA GLU A 132 -12.89 9.05 -9.78
C GLU A 132 -11.94 9.87 -8.94
N ILE A 133 -10.67 9.90 -9.35
CA ILE A 133 -9.66 10.77 -8.77
C ILE A 133 -9.13 11.72 -9.84
N ARG A 134 -9.10 13.00 -9.51
CA ARG A 134 -8.51 14.06 -10.32
C ARG A 134 -7.39 14.74 -9.54
N LEU A 135 -6.17 14.57 -10.02
CA LEU A 135 -4.97 15.29 -9.62
C LEU A 135 -4.58 16.25 -10.76
N ARG A 136 -3.62 17.15 -10.50
CA ARG A 136 -3.10 18.10 -11.50
C ARG A 136 -2.72 17.46 -12.85
N ASN A 137 -2.19 16.24 -12.83
CA ASN A 137 -1.70 15.53 -14.02
C ASN A 137 -2.24 14.10 -14.15
N LEU A 138 -3.35 13.77 -13.48
CA LEU A 138 -3.96 12.44 -13.55
C LEU A 138 -5.47 12.54 -13.34
N CYS A 139 -6.23 12.03 -14.31
CA CYS A 139 -7.64 11.70 -14.12
C CYS A 139 -7.79 10.18 -14.26
N GLN A 140 -8.37 9.53 -13.25
CA GLN A 140 -8.54 8.08 -13.27
C GLN A 140 -9.83 7.66 -12.58
N THR A 141 -10.63 6.87 -13.29
CA THR A 141 -11.79 6.17 -12.74
C THR A 141 -11.40 4.75 -12.34
N ILE A 142 -11.77 4.36 -11.13
CA ILE A 142 -11.44 3.08 -10.52
C ILE A 142 -12.74 2.40 -10.13
N ALA A 143 -12.97 1.19 -10.64
CA ALA A 143 -14.14 0.42 -10.26
C ALA A 143 -14.07 -0.02 -8.79
N LEU A 144 -15.23 -0.03 -8.15
CA LEU A 144 -15.43 -0.48 -6.77
C LEU A 144 -16.37 -1.68 -6.76
N ALA A 145 -16.12 -2.61 -5.86
CA ALA A 145 -16.99 -3.77 -5.66
C ALA A 145 -17.22 -4.03 -4.18
N SER A 146 -18.44 -4.47 -3.86
CA SER A 146 -18.87 -4.81 -2.51
C SER A 146 -18.90 -6.33 -2.33
N GLU A 147 -18.26 -6.84 -1.27
CA GLU A 147 -18.18 -8.28 -0.96
C GLU A 147 -18.75 -8.56 0.43
N ARG A 148 -19.53 -9.64 0.57
CA ARG A 148 -20.06 -10.08 1.86
C ARG A 148 -18.94 -10.63 2.74
N ARG A 149 -18.97 -10.30 4.03
CA ARG A 149 -18.01 -10.85 5.00
C ARG A 149 -18.63 -11.98 5.81
N HIS A 150 -17.79 -12.93 6.24
CA HIS A 150 -18.22 -14.08 7.04
C HIS A 150 -18.89 -13.69 8.36
N PHE A 151 -18.43 -12.61 9.00
CA PHE A 151 -18.98 -12.09 10.26
C PHE A 151 -20.11 -11.06 10.07
N GLY A 152 -20.77 -11.10 8.92
CA GLY A 152 -21.79 -10.12 8.55
C GLY A 152 -21.22 -8.81 8.02
N GLY A 153 -22.10 -8.03 7.39
CA GLY A 153 -21.75 -6.77 6.75
C GLY A 153 -21.12 -6.94 5.35
N VAL A 154 -20.86 -5.78 4.74
CA VAL A 154 -20.32 -5.66 3.39
C VAL A 154 -19.02 -4.86 3.45
N GLN A 155 -17.99 -5.37 2.80
CA GLN A 155 -16.74 -4.66 2.62
C GLN A 155 -16.57 -4.24 1.17
N TRP A 156 -16.21 -2.98 0.99
CA TRP A 156 -15.89 -2.43 -0.32
C TRP A 156 -14.40 -2.58 -0.62
N TYR A 157 -14.10 -2.79 -1.90
CA TYR A 157 -12.75 -2.87 -2.44
C TYR A 157 -12.65 -2.06 -3.71
N PHE A 158 -11.44 -1.57 -3.97
CA PHE A 158 -11.04 -1.20 -5.31
C PHE A 158 -10.86 -2.45 -6.16
N VAL A 159 -11.32 -2.39 -7.40
CA VAL A 159 -10.93 -3.33 -8.44
C VAL A 159 -9.69 -2.78 -9.11
N CYS A 160 -8.56 -3.49 -9.02
CA CYS A 160 -7.31 -3.03 -9.60
C CYS A 160 -7.46 -2.88 -11.13
N PRO A 161 -7.20 -1.70 -11.71
CA PRO A 161 -7.42 -1.46 -13.15
C PRO A 161 -6.57 -2.34 -14.09
N VAL A 162 -5.48 -2.90 -13.58
CA VAL A 162 -4.55 -3.73 -14.38
C VAL A 162 -4.77 -5.21 -14.11
N GLN A 163 -4.89 -5.59 -12.84
CA GLN A 163 -4.95 -7.01 -12.44
C GLN A 163 -6.37 -7.53 -12.24
N ASN A 164 -7.38 -6.65 -12.26
CA ASN A 164 -8.77 -6.96 -11.96
C ASN A 164 -8.96 -7.73 -10.64
N ARG A 165 -8.15 -7.40 -9.64
CA ARG A 165 -8.17 -8.00 -8.29
C ARG A 165 -8.63 -7.00 -7.26
N PHE A 166 -9.32 -7.49 -6.24
CA PHE A 166 -9.74 -6.67 -5.11
C PHE A 166 -8.54 -6.18 -4.29
N ALA A 167 -8.53 -4.89 -3.99
CA ALA A 167 -7.53 -4.24 -3.17
C ALA A 167 -8.20 -3.21 -2.25
N SER A 168 -7.80 -3.17 -0.98
CA SER A 168 -8.24 -2.11 -0.06
C SER A 168 -7.46 -0.82 -0.24
N VAL A 169 -6.23 -0.92 -0.78
CA VAL A 169 -5.33 0.21 -0.99
C VAL A 169 -4.75 0.17 -2.40
N LEU A 170 -4.83 1.30 -3.10
CA LEU A 170 -4.12 1.54 -4.35
C LEU A 170 -2.98 2.52 -4.13
N TRP A 171 -1.92 2.34 -4.90
CA TRP A 171 -0.67 3.08 -4.80
C TRP A 171 -0.33 3.69 -6.15
N LYS A 172 0.17 4.92 -6.13
CA LYS A 172 0.78 5.62 -7.26
C LYS A 172 2.17 6.09 -6.83
N PRO A 173 3.22 5.31 -7.10
CA PRO A 173 4.60 5.71 -6.84
C PRO A 173 4.98 7.01 -7.58
N PRO A 174 6.02 7.72 -7.13
CA PRO A 174 6.65 8.78 -7.92
C PRO A 174 6.97 8.30 -9.35
N GLY A 175 6.66 9.12 -10.35
CA GLY A 175 6.82 8.77 -11.77
C GLY A 175 5.76 7.83 -12.35
N ALA A 176 4.89 7.21 -11.53
CA ALA A 176 3.80 6.39 -12.05
C ALA A 176 2.66 7.22 -12.63
N THR A 177 2.03 6.72 -13.68
CA THR A 177 0.93 7.39 -14.41
C THR A 177 -0.46 7.07 -13.86
N ARG A 178 -0.60 6.09 -12.96
CA ARG A 178 -1.91 5.64 -12.46
C ARG A 178 -1.82 5.02 -11.07
N PHE A 179 -2.93 5.00 -10.35
CA PHE A 179 -3.13 4.22 -9.13
C PHE A 179 -3.37 2.75 -9.47
N CYS A 180 -2.63 1.86 -8.83
CA CYS A 180 -2.75 0.42 -9.00
C CYS A 180 -2.52 -0.32 -7.68
N SER A 181 -2.95 -1.58 -7.62
CA SER A 181 -2.69 -2.42 -6.45
C SER A 181 -1.18 -2.59 -6.28
N ARG A 182 -0.74 -2.87 -5.04
CA ARG A 182 0.66 -3.18 -4.75
C ARG A 182 1.19 -4.32 -5.63
N GLN A 183 0.35 -5.33 -5.88
CA GLN A 183 0.71 -6.53 -6.65
C GLN A 183 1.06 -6.19 -8.11
N THR A 184 0.57 -5.08 -8.66
CA THR A 184 0.94 -4.59 -10.00
C THR A 184 2.39 -4.13 -10.04
N TRP A 185 2.85 -3.47 -8.97
CA TRP A 185 4.18 -2.86 -8.91
C TRP A 185 5.32 -3.85 -8.56
N ARG A 186 4.99 -5.04 -8.05
CA ARG A 186 5.91 -6.16 -7.77
C ARG A 186 7.27 -5.73 -7.21
N ARG A 187 8.35 -5.92 -7.99
CA ARG A 187 9.77 -5.76 -7.58
C ARG A 187 10.23 -4.30 -7.62
N GLN A 188 9.40 -3.37 -8.11
CA GLN A 188 9.74 -1.96 -8.23
C GLN A 188 9.53 -1.21 -6.89
N LEU A 189 8.75 -1.80 -5.97
CA LEU A 189 8.43 -1.18 -4.69
C LEU A 189 8.84 -2.04 -3.51
N ALA A 190 9.28 -1.37 -2.46
CA ALA A 190 9.48 -1.96 -1.14
C ALA A 190 8.89 -1.04 -0.07
N TYR A 191 8.56 -1.61 1.08
CA TYR A 191 8.18 -0.79 2.24
C TYR A 191 9.43 -0.10 2.79
N GLN A 192 9.27 1.11 3.33
CA GLN A 192 10.32 1.86 4.02
C GLN A 192 11.16 0.99 4.97
N SER A 193 10.52 0.11 5.75
CA SER A 193 11.20 -0.78 6.69
C SER A 193 12.18 -1.77 6.05
N GLN A 194 12.11 -2.02 4.75
CA GLN A 194 13.06 -2.85 4.00
C GLN A 194 14.31 -2.06 3.59
N PHE A 195 14.23 -0.74 3.53
CA PHE A 195 15.38 0.15 3.31
C PHE A 195 16.01 0.61 4.62
N SER A 196 15.29 0.47 5.75
CA SER A 196 15.76 0.91 7.06
C SER A 196 16.88 0.02 7.61
N ASP A 197 17.96 0.66 8.02
CA ASP A 197 19.02 0.07 8.83
C ASP A 197 18.53 -0.22 10.27
N ALA A 198 19.43 -0.71 11.14
CA ALA A 198 19.08 -1.01 12.53
C ALA A 198 18.60 0.25 13.27
N THR A 199 19.32 1.36 13.09
CA THR A 199 19.02 2.68 13.68
C THR A 199 17.67 3.22 13.21
N GLY A 200 17.41 3.25 11.90
CA GLY A 200 16.13 3.70 11.35
C GLY A 200 14.94 2.84 11.79
N ARG A 201 15.15 1.53 11.95
CA ARG A 201 14.13 0.63 12.53
C ARG A 201 13.86 0.94 14.00
N ALA A 202 14.90 1.27 14.78
CA ALA A 202 14.75 1.63 16.18
C ALA A 202 13.97 2.95 16.36
N HIS A 203 14.31 3.99 15.60
CA HIS A 203 13.54 5.25 15.59
C HIS A 203 12.06 5.05 15.21
N LEU A 204 11.79 4.29 14.14
CA LEU A 204 10.41 3.94 13.74
C LEU A 204 9.68 3.12 14.82
N GLY A 205 10.43 2.29 15.55
CA GLY A 205 9.93 1.51 16.68
C GLY A 205 9.49 2.40 17.84
N GLN A 206 10.35 3.31 18.28
CA GLN A 206 10.05 4.30 19.32
C GLN A 206 8.85 5.17 18.94
N ALA A 207 8.83 5.71 17.71
CA ALA A 207 7.72 6.54 17.23
C ALA A 207 6.37 5.81 17.25
N LYS A 208 6.34 4.51 16.93
CA LYS A 208 5.12 3.69 17.00
C LYS A 208 4.65 3.47 18.43
N VAL A 209 5.58 3.25 19.36
CA VAL A 209 5.24 3.10 20.79
C VAL A 209 4.70 4.42 21.33
N LYS A 210 5.40 5.54 21.08
CA LYS A 210 4.95 6.90 21.40
C LYS A 210 3.55 7.15 20.85
N ALA A 211 3.32 7.01 19.55
CA ALA A 211 2.02 7.25 18.93
C ALA A 211 0.89 6.38 19.49
N HIS A 212 1.21 5.16 19.93
CA HIS A 212 0.21 4.27 20.56
C HIS A 212 -0.17 4.73 21.98
N LEU A 213 0.77 5.27 22.74
CA LEU A 213 0.58 5.65 24.13
C LEU A 213 0.10 7.11 24.29
N ILE A 214 0.54 8.03 23.43
CA ILE A 214 0.29 9.48 23.52
C ILE A 214 -1.21 9.80 23.47
N GLY A 215 -1.98 9.10 22.64
CA GLY A 215 -3.41 9.40 22.48
C GLY A 215 -3.63 10.87 22.09
N ASN A 216 -4.14 11.68 23.02
CA ASN A 216 -4.40 13.12 22.85
C ASN A 216 -3.37 14.03 23.56
N LEU A 217 -2.31 13.47 24.16
CA LEU A 217 -1.26 14.24 24.84
C LEU A 217 -0.30 14.90 23.83
N ASP A 218 0.44 15.92 24.26
CA ASP A 218 1.44 16.57 23.42
C ASP A 218 2.64 15.62 23.18
N PRO A 219 2.99 15.30 21.93
CA PRO A 219 4.14 14.44 21.62
C PRO A 219 5.51 14.98 22.04
N GLU A 220 5.66 16.30 22.17
CA GLU A 220 6.97 16.92 22.47
C GLU A 220 7.23 17.05 23.98
N GLU A 221 6.17 16.96 24.80
CA GLU A 221 6.28 17.09 26.26
C GLU A 221 6.86 15.84 26.94
N TRP A 222 6.73 14.65 26.31
CA TRP A 222 7.06 13.38 26.94
C TRP A 222 7.90 12.45 26.05
N ASP A 223 8.99 11.92 26.60
CA ASP A 223 9.70 10.78 26.00
C ASP A 223 8.88 9.49 26.03
N LEU A 224 8.14 9.25 27.10
CA LEU A 224 7.11 8.22 27.18
C LEU A 224 5.96 8.81 28.00
N PRO A 225 4.75 8.92 27.42
CA PRO A 225 3.62 9.49 28.15
C PRO A 225 3.20 8.57 29.31
N PRO A 226 2.52 9.12 30.34
CA PRO A 226 1.99 8.33 31.44
C PRO A 226 0.99 7.28 30.94
N LYS A 227 0.86 6.20 31.71
CA LYS A 227 0.01 5.06 31.37
C LYS A 227 -1.44 5.49 31.07
N PRO A 228 -1.98 5.16 29.88
CA PRO A 228 -3.36 5.49 29.53
C PRO A 228 -4.39 4.89 30.50
N LYS A 229 -5.48 5.64 30.70
CA LYS A 229 -6.64 5.17 31.48
C LYS A 229 -7.16 3.86 30.87
N TRP A 230 -7.35 2.83 31.70
CA TRP A 230 -7.77 1.46 31.34
C TRP A 230 -6.74 0.53 30.71
N MET A 231 -5.54 1.00 30.34
CA MET A 231 -4.47 0.08 29.95
C MET A 231 -4.07 -0.77 31.16
N ARG A 232 -3.74 -2.05 30.98
CA ARG A 232 -3.19 -2.88 32.06
C ARG A 232 -1.71 -2.55 32.24
N TRP A 233 -1.21 -2.50 33.48
CA TRP A 233 0.20 -2.21 33.79
C TRP A 233 1.16 -3.10 33.00
N LYS A 234 0.97 -4.42 33.04
CA LYS A 234 1.75 -5.38 32.25
C LYS A 234 1.82 -5.05 30.75
N THR A 235 0.77 -4.48 30.17
CA THR A 235 0.77 -4.07 28.76
C THR A 235 1.60 -2.82 28.55
N TYR A 236 1.47 -1.84 29.44
CA TYR A 236 2.26 -0.61 29.44
C TYR A 236 3.75 -0.91 29.63
N ASP A 237 4.12 -1.73 30.61
CA ASP A 237 5.52 -2.09 30.88
C ASP A 237 6.17 -2.78 29.68
N ARG A 238 5.39 -3.58 28.93
CA ARG A 238 5.87 -4.18 27.67
C ARG A 238 6.11 -3.13 26.57
N HIS A 239 5.37 -2.03 26.56
CA HIS A 239 5.64 -0.91 25.66
C HIS A 239 6.87 -0.13 26.08
N VAL A 240 7.04 0.13 27.38
CA VAL A 240 8.24 0.76 27.97
C VAL A 240 9.49 -0.07 27.65
N ALA A 241 9.51 -1.35 28.01
CA ALA A 241 10.64 -2.24 27.72
C ALA A 241 10.96 -2.33 26.22
N ARG A 242 9.95 -2.24 25.35
CA ARG A 242 10.16 -2.20 23.90
C ARG A 242 10.76 -0.86 23.45
N TYR A 243 10.36 0.26 24.07
CA TYR A 243 10.90 1.58 23.79
C TYR A 243 12.36 1.67 24.22
N ASP A 244 12.67 1.19 25.43
CA ASP A 244 14.02 1.17 26.00
C ASP A 244 14.96 0.32 25.15
N HIS A 245 14.51 -0.88 24.74
CA HIS A 245 15.27 -1.74 23.82
C HIS A 245 15.65 -1.03 22.50
N TYR A 246 14.77 -0.17 21.98
CA TYR A 246 15.12 0.64 20.82
C TYR A 246 16.10 1.76 21.17
N GLY A 247 16.01 2.34 22.37
CA GLY A 247 17.00 3.29 22.90
C GLY A 247 18.39 2.68 22.94
N ASP A 248 18.53 1.48 23.51
CA ASP A 248 19.80 0.76 23.58
C ASP A 248 20.43 0.57 22.18
N ILE A 249 19.61 0.21 21.18
CA ILE A 249 20.07 0.06 19.79
C ILE A 249 20.59 1.38 19.22
N LEU A 250 19.92 2.49 19.53
CA LEU A 250 20.32 3.82 19.07
C LEU A 250 21.62 4.28 19.75
N ASP A 251 21.74 4.07 21.06
CA ASP A 251 22.93 4.44 21.83
C ASP A 251 24.16 3.67 21.36
N HIS A 252 24.02 2.35 21.14
CA HIS A 252 25.09 1.54 20.54
C HIS A 252 25.47 2.02 19.13
N GLY A 253 24.50 2.45 18.32
CA GLY A 253 24.74 3.05 17.01
C GLY A 253 25.51 4.38 17.09
N CYS A 254 25.16 5.25 18.03
CA CYS A 254 25.83 6.52 18.29
C CYS A 254 27.28 6.32 18.73
N VAL A 255 27.53 5.41 19.68
CA VAL A 255 28.88 5.10 20.16
C VAL A 255 29.76 4.57 19.03
N ALA A 256 29.24 3.67 18.19
CA ALA A 256 29.98 3.14 17.04
C ALA A 256 30.31 4.23 16.00
N LEU A 257 29.41 5.21 15.81
CA LEU A 257 29.63 6.32 14.89
C LEU A 257 30.67 7.30 15.44
N VAL A 258 30.59 7.67 16.73
CA VAL A 258 31.59 8.51 17.40
C VAL A 258 32.98 7.86 17.38
N ALA A 259 33.08 6.56 17.67
CA ALA A 259 34.34 5.82 17.61
C ALA A 259 34.96 5.83 16.19
N LYS A 260 34.14 5.73 15.14
CA LYS A 260 34.60 5.81 13.74
C LYS A 260 35.12 7.21 13.36
N TRP A 261 34.59 8.25 13.97
CA TRP A 261 35.03 9.63 13.76
C TRP A 261 36.29 9.99 14.55
N LEU A 262 36.43 9.45 15.76
CA LEU A 262 37.60 9.68 16.63
C LEU A 262 38.79 8.76 16.32
N GLY A 263 38.58 7.63 15.65
CA GLY A 263 39.64 6.69 15.23
C GLY A 263 40.23 6.98 13.85
N LYS A 264 40.07 8.20 13.33
CA LYS A 264 40.67 8.71 12.08
C LYS A 264 41.70 9.78 12.38
#